data_AF-A0A7X7S8I6-F1
#
_entry.id   AF-A0A7X7S8I6-F1
#
_cell.length_a   1.000
_cell.length_b   1.000
_cell.length_c   1.000
_cell.angle_alpha   90.00
_cell.angle_beta   90.00
_cell.angle_gamma   90.00
#
_symmetry.space_group_name_H-M   'P 1'
#
loop_
_entity.id
_entity.type
_entity.pdbx_description
1 polymer ?
#
loop_
_entity_poly.entity_id
_entity_poly.type
_entity_poly.pdbx_seq_one_letter_code
_entity_poly.pdbx_strand_id
1 'polypeptide(L)'
;MYYSYDSSFHTKLTPGTPSVVVFPKSTDDVQKVVRFAYENNISIIPRGAGTGETGGCVALNGGIVLDLSTWDEIVEVDASNMQVIVRPGIVHAVLNEQLSAYNLFFPPDPGSSKMCTVGGMVANNASG
;
A
#
# COMPACT_ATOMS: atom_id res chain seq x y z
N MET A 1 -3.32 -18.71 -2.28
CA MET A 1 -2.05 -17.99 -2.50
C MET A 1 -2.28 -16.54 -2.07
N TYR A 2 -1.55 -16.01 -1.08
CA TYR A 2 -1.95 -14.77 -0.37
C TYR A 2 -1.81 -13.46 -1.17
N TYR A 3 -1.11 -13.48 -2.31
CA TYR A 3 -0.85 -12.31 -3.16
C TYR A 3 -1.51 -12.37 -4.53
N SER A 4 -2.39 -13.35 -4.75
CA SER A 4 -2.98 -13.60 -6.06
C SER A 4 -4.36 -12.94 -6.26
N TYR A 5 -4.88 -12.26 -5.24
CA TYR A 5 -6.16 -11.58 -5.24
C TYR A 5 -6.15 -10.36 -4.30
N ASP A 6 -7.14 -9.48 -4.47
CA ASP A 6 -7.51 -8.44 -3.51
C ASP A 6 -8.95 -8.68 -3.03
N SER A 7 -9.57 -7.72 -2.37
CA SER A 7 -10.93 -7.94 -1.86
C SER A 7 -11.99 -8.11 -2.97
N SER A 8 -11.67 -7.80 -4.23
CA SER A 8 -12.61 -7.94 -5.36
C SER A 8 -13.10 -9.37 -5.56
N PHE A 9 -14.39 -9.49 -5.90
CA PHE A 9 -14.98 -10.79 -6.26
C PHE A 9 -14.28 -11.43 -7.47
N HIS A 10 -13.94 -10.63 -8.47
CA HIS A 10 -13.37 -11.13 -9.72
C HIS A 10 -12.01 -11.81 -9.48
N THR A 11 -11.09 -11.17 -8.77
CA THR A 11 -9.74 -11.74 -8.56
C THR A 11 -9.73 -12.91 -7.59
N LYS A 12 -10.74 -13.03 -6.72
CA LYS A 12 -10.95 -14.23 -5.90
C LYS A 12 -11.35 -15.46 -6.73
N LEU A 13 -12.14 -15.26 -7.79
CA LEU A 13 -12.55 -16.33 -8.71
C LEU A 13 -11.49 -16.61 -9.79
N THR A 14 -10.77 -15.56 -10.21
CA THR A 14 -9.74 -15.63 -11.26
C THR A 14 -8.47 -14.94 -10.76
N PRO A 15 -7.66 -15.64 -9.93
CA PRO A 15 -6.49 -15.04 -9.31
C PRO A 15 -5.33 -14.84 -10.29
N GLY A 16 -4.63 -13.70 -10.17
CA GLY A 16 -3.39 -13.41 -10.90
C GLY A 16 -2.18 -13.79 -10.06
N THR A 17 -1.39 -14.77 -10.50
CA THR A 17 -0.25 -15.26 -9.70
C THR A 17 1.01 -14.45 -10.01
N PRO A 18 1.61 -13.74 -9.04
CA PRO A 18 2.87 -13.05 -9.26
C PRO A 18 4.01 -14.05 -9.49
N SER A 19 5.02 -13.63 -10.26
CA SER A 19 6.26 -14.41 -10.42
C SER A 19 7.09 -14.39 -9.13
N VAL A 20 7.06 -13.25 -8.42
CA VAL A 20 7.71 -13.08 -7.12
C VAL A 20 7.01 -11.97 -6.32
N VAL A 21 7.10 -12.05 -5.00
CA VAL A 21 6.71 -10.99 -4.08
C VAL A 21 7.97 -10.47 -3.39
N VAL A 22 8.16 -9.15 -3.38
CA VAL A 22 9.33 -8.51 -2.77
C VAL A 22 8.88 -7.59 -1.64
N PHE A 23 9.55 -7.74 -0.50
CA PHE A 23 9.38 -6.95 0.71
C PHE A 23 10.61 -6.05 0.91
N PRO A 24 10.66 -4.87 0.26
CA PRO A 24 11.78 -3.95 0.43
C PRO A 24 11.85 -3.49 1.89
N LYS A 25 13.05 -3.20 2.40
CA LYS A 25 13.24 -2.66 3.76
C LYS A 25 13.74 -1.23 3.77
N SER A 26 14.00 -0.68 2.58
CA SER A 26 14.54 0.66 2.41
C SER A 26 14.19 1.23 1.03
N THR A 27 14.33 2.55 0.87
CA THR A 27 14.17 3.20 -0.43
C THR A 27 15.19 2.70 -1.44
N ASP A 28 16.40 2.34 -0.99
CA ASP A 28 17.43 1.73 -1.83
C ASP A 28 16.99 0.35 -2.37
N ASP A 29 16.35 -0.48 -1.56
CA ASP A 29 15.77 -1.75 -2.02
C ASP A 29 14.69 -1.52 -3.10
N VAL A 30 13.80 -0.54 -2.89
CA VAL A 30 12.79 -0.17 -3.89
C VAL A 30 13.47 0.25 -5.19
N GLN A 31 14.51 1.10 -5.12
CA GLN A 31 15.26 1.55 -6.30
C GLN A 31 15.93 0.39 -7.04
N LYS A 32 16.53 -0.56 -6.32
CA LYS A 32 17.13 -1.77 -6.91
C LYS A 32 16.09 -2.62 -7.63
N VAL A 33 14.92 -2.86 -7.02
CA VAL A 33 13.84 -3.64 -7.63
C VAL A 33 13.30 -2.94 -8.89
N VAL A 34 13.05 -1.64 -8.80
CA VAL A 34 12.55 -0.85 -9.94
C VAL A 34 13.55 -0.85 -11.10
N ARG A 35 14.85 -0.68 -10.81
CA ARG A 35 15.91 -0.73 -11.83
C ARG A 35 16.01 -2.10 -12.48
N PHE A 36 16.05 -3.17 -11.67
CA PHE A 36 16.08 -4.55 -12.17
C PHE A 36 14.87 -4.85 -13.06
N ALA A 37 13.67 -4.47 -12.63
CA ALA A 37 12.45 -4.70 -13.39
C ALA A 37 12.46 -3.94 -14.72
N TYR A 38 12.91 -2.69 -14.72
CA TYR A 38 13.05 -1.88 -15.93
C TYR A 38 14.04 -2.51 -16.93
N GLU A 39 15.23 -2.89 -16.46
CA GLU A 39 16.28 -3.50 -17.29
C GLU A 39 15.85 -4.83 -17.92
N ASN A 40 14.93 -5.56 -17.27
CA ASN A 40 14.43 -6.87 -17.71
C ASN A 40 13.02 -6.83 -18.31
N ASN A 41 12.42 -5.64 -18.47
CA ASN A 41 11.06 -5.44 -18.97
C ASN A 41 9.99 -6.23 -18.18
N ILE A 42 10.10 -6.22 -16.84
CA ILE A 42 9.20 -6.92 -15.91
C ILE A 42 8.23 -5.91 -15.29
N SER A 43 6.94 -6.21 -15.29
CA SER A 43 5.93 -5.39 -14.62
C SER A 43 6.10 -5.41 -13.09
N ILE A 44 5.95 -4.23 -12.47
CA ILE A 44 5.84 -4.08 -11.02
C ILE A 44 4.40 -3.73 -10.66
N ILE A 45 3.87 -4.42 -9.66
CA ILE A 45 2.54 -4.19 -9.10
C ILE A 45 2.74 -3.78 -7.63
N PRO A 46 2.62 -2.48 -7.29
CA PRO A 46 2.70 -2.04 -5.91
C PRO A 46 1.50 -2.54 -5.12
N ARG A 47 1.72 -2.96 -3.87
CA ARG A 47 0.67 -3.49 -3.00
C ARG A 47 0.85 -2.99 -1.57
N GLY A 48 -0.24 -2.51 -0.99
CA GLY A 48 -0.39 -2.28 0.46
C GLY A 48 -1.10 -3.46 1.13
N ALA A 49 -2.14 -3.21 1.92
CA ALA A 49 -2.90 -4.28 2.56
C ALA A 49 -3.76 -5.16 1.62
N GLY A 50 -3.94 -4.76 0.36
CA GLY A 50 -4.73 -5.53 -0.61
C GLY A 50 -6.25 -5.46 -0.39
N THR A 51 -6.74 -4.39 0.24
CA THR A 51 -8.18 -4.18 0.53
C THR A 51 -8.97 -3.59 -0.64
N GLY A 52 -8.34 -3.39 -1.80
CA GLY A 52 -8.99 -2.84 -2.99
C GLY A 52 -10.03 -3.81 -3.58
N GLU A 53 -11.01 -3.26 -4.28
CA GLU A 53 -12.15 -4.01 -4.85
C GLU A 53 -12.13 -4.04 -6.39
N THR A 54 -11.03 -3.61 -7.01
CA THR A 54 -10.92 -3.41 -8.47
C THR A 54 -9.79 -4.22 -9.12
N GLY A 55 -9.04 -5.03 -8.38
CA GLY A 55 -7.91 -5.80 -8.88
C GLY A 55 -6.62 -4.99 -9.05
N GLY A 56 -6.57 -3.73 -8.59
CA GLY A 56 -5.48 -2.80 -8.86
C GLY A 56 -4.10 -3.21 -8.33
N CYS A 57 -4.04 -4.13 -7.36
CA CYS A 57 -2.78 -4.66 -6.81
C CYS A 57 -2.59 -6.16 -7.09
N VAL A 58 -3.21 -6.68 -8.16
CA VAL A 58 -3.13 -8.09 -8.57
C VAL A 58 -2.30 -8.24 -9.84
N ALA A 59 -1.34 -9.16 -9.81
CA ALA A 59 -0.45 -9.46 -10.93
C ALA A 59 -1.11 -10.41 -11.96
N LEU A 60 -2.05 -9.88 -12.76
CA LEU A 60 -2.82 -10.68 -13.72
C LEU A 60 -1.95 -11.42 -14.76
N ASN A 61 -0.81 -10.84 -15.14
CA ASN A 61 0.12 -11.39 -16.13
C ASN A 61 1.49 -11.73 -15.51
N GLY A 62 1.53 -12.07 -14.22
CA GLY A 62 2.78 -12.28 -13.49
C GLY A 62 3.53 -10.97 -13.21
N GLY A 63 4.85 -11.07 -12.99
CA GLY A 63 5.70 -9.94 -12.61
C GLY A 63 6.00 -9.88 -11.12
N ILE A 64 6.44 -8.71 -10.66
CA ILE A 64 6.88 -8.47 -9.28
C ILE A 64 5.77 -7.76 -8.53
N VAL A 65 5.23 -8.40 -7.49
CA VAL A 65 4.44 -7.66 -6.50
C VAL A 65 5.41 -7.03 -5.51
N LEU A 66 5.38 -5.69 -5.41
CA LEU A 66 6.17 -4.93 -4.45
C LEU A 66 5.29 -4.59 -3.24
N ASP A 67 5.46 -5.35 -2.16
CA ASP A 67 4.66 -5.20 -0.94
C ASP A 67 5.27 -4.14 -0.02
N LEU A 68 4.54 -3.03 0.17
CA LEU A 68 4.92 -1.91 1.01
C LEU A 68 4.15 -1.88 2.34
N SER A 69 3.35 -2.90 2.65
CA SER A 69 2.50 -2.96 3.85
C SER A 69 3.30 -2.97 5.16
N THR A 70 4.57 -3.40 5.13
CA THR A 70 5.45 -3.40 6.30
C THR A 70 6.17 -2.07 6.52
N TRP A 71 5.92 -1.06 5.68
CA TRP A 71 6.49 0.28 5.84
C TRP A 71 5.51 1.14 6.65
N ASP A 72 5.35 0.82 7.92
CA ASP A 72 4.31 1.30 8.83
C ASP A 72 4.76 2.43 9.77
N GLU A 73 5.83 3.13 9.41
CA GLU A 73 6.41 4.20 10.23
C GLU A 73 5.78 5.57 9.93
N ILE A 74 5.56 6.35 11.00
CA ILE A 74 5.37 7.80 10.90
C ILE A 74 6.76 8.45 10.95
N VAL A 75 7.10 9.21 9.90
CA VAL A 75 8.41 9.87 9.77
C VAL A 75 8.44 11.16 10.56
N GLU A 76 7.36 11.95 10.49
CA GLU A 76 7.27 13.26 11.13
C GLU A 76 5.80 13.64 11.39
N VAL A 77 5.53 14.29 12.53
CA VAL A 77 4.25 14.96 12.81
C VAL A 77 4.53 16.43 13.08
N ASP A 78 4.09 17.30 12.18
CA ASP A 78 4.09 18.75 12.37
C ASP A 78 2.66 19.21 12.68
N ALA A 79 2.29 19.08 13.96
CA ALA A 79 0.98 19.45 14.44
C ALA A 79 0.69 20.96 14.29
N SER A 80 1.72 21.81 14.31
CA SER A 80 1.56 23.27 14.17
C SER A 80 1.10 23.66 12.77
N ASN A 81 1.54 22.92 11.75
CA ASN A 81 1.16 23.10 10.36
C ASN A 81 0.09 22.09 9.89
N MET A 82 -0.44 21.24 10.78
CA MET A 82 -1.39 20.17 10.46
C MET A 82 -0.88 19.23 9.35
N GLN A 83 0.41 18.88 9.39
CA GLN A 83 1.06 18.00 8.43
C GLN A 83 1.61 16.74 9.09
N VAL A 84 1.60 15.64 8.36
CA VAL A 84 2.23 14.38 8.77
C VAL A 84 2.95 13.76 7.57
N ILE A 85 4.17 13.29 7.79
CA ILE A 85 4.94 12.54 6.82
C ILE A 85 4.92 11.08 7.28
N VAL A 86 4.44 10.20 6.42
CA VAL A 86 4.30 8.77 6.73
C VAL A 86 4.90 7.91 5.63
N ARG A 87 5.30 6.71 6.01
CA ARG A 87 5.60 5.65 5.06
C ARG A 87 4.30 5.05 4.49
N PRO A 88 4.32 4.50 3.27
CA PRO A 88 3.10 4.13 2.55
C PRO A 88 2.29 3.00 3.19
N GLY A 89 2.92 2.16 4.04
CA GLY A 89 2.31 1.03 4.70
C GLY A 89 1.54 1.38 5.98
N ILE A 90 1.58 2.62 6.47
CA ILE A 90 0.83 3.01 7.67
C ILE A 90 -0.67 2.73 7.47
N VAL A 91 -1.27 1.98 8.40
CA VAL A 91 -2.70 1.69 8.39
C VAL A 91 -3.48 2.94 8.81
N HIS A 92 -4.57 3.25 8.11
CA HIS A 92 -5.36 4.46 8.35
C HIS A 92 -5.79 4.63 9.81
N ALA A 93 -6.39 3.59 10.42
CA ALA A 93 -6.79 3.63 11.82
C ALA A 93 -5.61 3.85 12.79
N VAL A 94 -4.44 3.26 12.49
CA VAL A 94 -3.23 3.43 13.30
C VAL A 94 -2.72 4.87 13.19
N LEU A 95 -2.75 5.47 12.00
CA LEU A 95 -2.41 6.87 11.82
C LEU A 95 -3.30 7.78 12.68
N ASN A 96 -4.61 7.57 12.65
CA ASN A 96 -5.55 8.37 13.44
C ASN A 96 -5.41 8.16 14.95
N GLU A 97 -5.09 6.94 15.38
CA GLU A 97 -4.75 6.66 16.78
C GLU A 97 -3.54 7.49 17.23
N GLN A 98 -2.47 7.55 16.43
CA GLN A 98 -1.27 8.33 16.74
C GLN A 98 -1.52 9.85 16.70
N LEU A 99 -2.30 10.32 15.72
CA LEU A 99 -2.63 11.75 15.59
C LEU A 99 -3.55 12.26 16.71
N SER A 100 -4.30 11.37 17.36
CA SER A 100 -5.19 11.73 18.46
C SER A 100 -4.47 12.40 19.64
N ALA A 101 -3.18 12.06 19.86
CA ALA A 101 -2.34 12.71 20.87
C ALA A 101 -2.15 14.21 20.64
N TYR A 102 -2.38 14.69 19.41
CA TYR A 102 -2.29 16.08 19.00
C TYR A 102 -3.66 16.74 18.81
N ASN A 103 -4.77 16.04 19.14
CA ASN A 103 -6.14 16.41 18.77
C ASN A 103 -6.34 16.59 17.26
N LEU A 104 -5.61 15.82 16.45
CA LEU A 104 -5.70 15.82 14.99
C LEU A 104 -6.14 14.45 14.48
N PHE A 105 -6.57 14.41 13.22
CA PHE A 105 -6.85 13.17 12.48
C PHE A 105 -6.61 13.38 10.99
N PHE A 106 -6.33 12.31 10.27
CA PHE A 106 -6.29 12.25 8.81
C PHE A 106 -7.74 12.06 8.29
N PRO A 107 -8.29 13.02 7.51
CA PRO A 107 -9.74 13.08 7.28
C PRO A 107 -10.41 11.93 6.53
N PRO A 108 -9.84 11.34 5.46
CA PRO A 108 -10.57 10.36 4.66
C PRO A 108 -10.95 9.11 5.46
N ASP A 109 -12.23 8.70 5.46
CA ASP A 109 -12.73 7.57 6.27
C ASP A 109 -13.23 6.37 5.42
N PRO A 110 -12.33 5.61 4.77
CA PRO A 110 -12.74 4.47 3.95
C PRO A 110 -13.31 3.34 4.82
N GLY A 111 -14.29 2.59 4.32
CA GLY A 111 -14.87 1.44 5.04
C GLY A 111 -13.87 0.34 5.43
N SER A 112 -12.67 0.33 4.84
CA SER A 112 -11.55 -0.55 5.20
C SER A 112 -10.52 0.11 6.13
N SER A 113 -10.87 1.21 6.81
CA SER A 113 -10.02 2.03 7.69
C SER A 113 -9.09 1.23 8.63
N LYS A 114 -9.58 0.12 9.20
CA LYS A 114 -8.80 -0.77 10.10
C LYS A 114 -7.70 -1.60 9.41
N MET A 115 -7.63 -1.57 8.08
CA MET A 115 -6.75 -2.41 7.27
C MET A 115 -6.05 -1.65 6.15
N CYS A 116 -6.74 -0.71 5.48
CA CYS A 116 -6.18 -0.02 4.33
C CYS A 116 -4.97 0.83 4.74
N THR A 117 -3.94 0.81 3.89
CA THR A 117 -2.72 1.57 4.06
C THR A 117 -2.86 2.94 3.40
N VAL A 118 -2.29 4.01 3.98
CA VAL A 118 -2.36 5.37 3.44
C VAL A 118 -1.80 5.46 2.00
N GLY A 119 -0.72 4.75 1.68
CA GLY A 119 -0.20 4.69 0.31
C GLY A 119 -1.22 4.10 -0.69
N GLY A 120 -1.97 3.08 -0.26
CA GLY A 120 -3.08 2.51 -1.02
C GLY A 120 -4.24 3.50 -1.20
N MET A 121 -4.56 4.27 -0.16
CA MET A 121 -5.59 5.32 -0.24
C MET A 121 -5.22 6.39 -1.26
N VAL A 122 -3.99 6.90 -1.21
CA VAL A 122 -3.46 7.89 -2.16
C VAL A 122 -3.50 7.36 -3.59
N ALA A 123 -3.05 6.11 -3.81
CA ALA A 123 -3.02 5.50 -5.14
C ALA A 123 -4.41 5.29 -5.76
N ASN A 124 -5.47 5.20 -4.94
CA ASN A 124 -6.82 4.94 -5.40
C ASN A 124 -7.76 6.15 -5.26
N ASN A 125 -7.25 7.31 -4.84
CA ASN A 125 -8.07 8.48 -4.49
C ASN A 125 -9.25 8.09 -3.58
N ALA A 126 -8.96 7.32 -2.53
CA ALA A 126 -9.97 6.75 -1.66
C ALA A 126 -10.82 7.84 -1.00
N SER A 127 -12.14 7.62 -0.98
CA SER A 127 -13.11 8.51 -0.37
C SER A 127 -13.56 8.02 0.99
N GLY A 128 -14.00 8.96 1.83
CA GLY A 128 -14.66 8.73 3.12
C GLY A 128 -14.73 10.03 3.90
#